data_AF-J9G6G0-F1
#
_entry.id   AF-J9G6G0-F1
#
_cell.length_a   1.000
_cell.length_b   1.000
_cell.length_c   1.000
_cell.angle_alpha   90.00
_cell.angle_beta   90.00
_cell.angle_gamma   90.00
#
_symmetry.space_group_name_H-M   'P 1'
#
loop_
_entity.id
_entity.type
_entity.pdbx_description
1 polymer ?
#
loop_
_entity_poly.entity_id
_entity_poly.type
_entity_poly.pdbx_seq_one_letter_code
_entity_poly.pdbx_strand_id
1 'polypeptide(L)' 'MTGHDAIQKQHDFLYWEFHETDQIGVRMGDWKLVVKQGTPHLYDLVHDIHEDHDIAEEHPEIIQ' A
#
# COMPACT_ATOMS: atom_id res chain seq x y z
N MET A 1 21.81 -13.29 2.89
CA MET A 1 20.90 -12.65 1.93
C MET A 1 21.57 -11.35 1.49
N THR A 2 22.18 -11.31 0.31
CA THR A 2 22.80 -10.09 -0.22
C THR A 2 21.75 -9.37 -1.05
N GLY A 3 21.15 -8.31 -0.50
CA GLY A 3 20.35 -7.38 -1.28
C GLY A 3 21.26 -6.67 -2.28
N HIS A 4 20.98 -6.80 -3.57
CA HIS A 4 21.67 -6.03 -4.60
C HIS A 4 20.88 -4.75 -4.86
N ASP A 5 20.83 -3.88 -3.85
CA ASP A 5 20.01 -2.65 -3.84
C ASP A 5 20.33 -1.74 -5.04
N ALA A 6 21.58 -1.74 -5.49
CA ALA A 6 22.05 -0.93 -6.63
C ALA A 6 21.48 -1.37 -8.00
N ILE A 7 20.82 -2.53 -8.10
CA ILE A 7 20.30 -3.09 -9.36
C ILE A 7 18.79 -3.33 -9.32
N GLN A 8 18.12 -2.96 -8.22
CA GLN A 8 16.67 -3.08 -8.12
C GLN A 8 16.04 -2.10 -9.12
N LYS A 9 15.24 -2.64 -10.05
CA LYS A 9 14.46 -1.81 -10.96
C LYS A 9 13.51 -0.95 -10.14
N GLN A 10 13.36 0.32 -10.50
CA GLN A 10 12.28 1.10 -9.94
C GLN A 10 10.95 0.50 -10.39
N HIS A 11 10.11 0.22 -9.42
CA HIS A 11 8.77 -0.28 -9.63
C HIS A 11 7.82 0.91 -9.49
N ASP A 12 7.00 1.17 -10.51
CA ASP A 12 5.98 2.22 -10.45
C ASP A 12 4.98 1.97 -9.31
N PHE A 13 4.70 0.69 -9.05
CA PHE A 13 3.93 0.22 -7.91
C PHE A 13 4.39 -1.17 -7.46
N LEU A 14 4.16 -1.47 -6.19
CA LEU A 14 4.32 -2.80 -5.59
C LEU A 14 2.93 -3.34 -5.27
N TYR A 15 2.68 -4.59 -5.64
CA TYR A 15 1.44 -5.32 -5.34
C TYR A 15 1.77 -6.60 -4.57
N TRP A 16 0.97 -6.92 -3.56
CA TRP A 16 1.03 -8.21 -2.87
C TRP A 16 -0.35 -8.62 -2.38
N GLU A 17 -0.58 -9.93 -2.27
CA GLU A 17 -1.80 -10.50 -1.72
C GLU A 17 -1.50 -11.63 -0.74
N PHE A 18 -2.34 -11.74 0.28
CA PHE A 18 -2.32 -12.81 1.27
C PHE A 18 -3.67 -13.52 1.22
N HIS A 19 -3.66 -14.70 0.62
CA HIS A 19 -4.87 -15.52 0.49
C HIS A 19 -5.42 -15.99 1.84
N GLU A 20 -4.55 -16.22 2.83
CA GLU A 20 -4.95 -16.70 4.16
C GLU A 20 -5.76 -15.67 4.97
N THR A 21 -5.56 -14.38 4.70
CA THR A 21 -6.19 -13.28 5.45
C THR A 21 -7.10 -12.41 4.58
N ASP A 22 -7.32 -12.80 3.32
CA ASP A 22 -8.07 -12.03 2.32
C ASP A 22 -7.60 -10.57 2.27
N GLN A 23 -6.28 -10.40 2.20
CA GLN A 23 -5.62 -9.10 2.27
C GLN A 23 -4.88 -8.80 0.98
N ILE A 24 -5.13 -7.63 0.41
CA ILE A 24 -4.44 -7.11 -0.77
C ILE A 24 -3.73 -5.82 -0.36
N GLY A 25 -2.50 -5.62 -0.82
CA GLY A 25 -1.73 -4.41 -0.59
C GLY A 25 -1.16 -3.87 -1.89
N VAL A 26 -1.30 -2.56 -2.10
CA VAL A 26 -0.69 -1.83 -3.20
C VAL A 26 0.07 -0.64 -2.62
N ARG A 27 1.33 -0.48 -3.01
CA ARG A 27 2.11 0.72 -2.72
C ARG A 27 2.50 1.39 -4.02
N MET A 28 2.14 2.66 -4.16
CA MET A 28 2.44 3.47 -5.34
C MET A 28 2.97 4.82 -4.89
N GLY A 29 4.28 5.04 -5.04
CA GLY A 29 4.96 6.22 -4.52
C GLY A 29 4.75 6.37 -3.01
N ASP A 30 4.08 7.46 -2.66
CA ASP A 30 3.78 7.88 -1.28
C ASP A 30 2.51 7.24 -0.71
N TRP A 31 1.69 6.61 -1.56
CA TRP A 31 0.42 6.04 -1.16
C TRP A 31 0.53 4.54 -0.88
N LYS A 32 -0.20 4.10 0.13
CA LYS A 32 -0.38 2.68 0.43
C LYS A 32 -1.86 2.36 0.61
N LEU A 33 -2.38 1.51 -0.29
CA LEU A 33 -3.72 0.95 -0.21
C LEU A 33 -3.62 -0.47 0.37
N VAL A 34 -4.42 -0.77 1.38
CA VAL A 34 -4.56 -2.12 1.95
C VAL A 34 -6.03 -2.47 2.01
N VAL A 35 -6.45 -3.50 1.28
CA VAL A 35 -7.80 -4.04 1.37
C VAL A 35 -7.77 -5.26 2.30
N LYS A 36 -8.59 -5.26 3.35
CA LYS A 36 -8.73 -6.39 4.28
C LYS A 36 -10.18 -6.86 4.27
N GLN A 37 -10.42 -8.10 3.86
CA GLN A 37 -11.78 -8.68 3.83
C GLN A 37 -12.79 -7.81 3.07
N GLY A 38 -12.35 -7.14 1.99
CA GLY A 38 -13.16 -6.23 1.19
C GLY A 38 -13.25 -4.78 1.69
N THR A 39 -12.70 -4.45 2.87
CA THR A 39 -12.63 -3.08 3.37
C THR A 39 -11.32 -2.41 2.93
N PRO A 40 -11.35 -1.34 2.13
CA PRO A 40 -10.16 -0.61 1.72
C PRO A 40 -9.69 0.35 2.82
N HIS A 41 -8.40 0.39 3.04
CA HIS A 41 -7.69 1.32 3.93
C HIS A 41 -6.61 2.04 3.13
N LEU A 42 -6.51 3.36 3.24
CA LEU A 42 -5.57 4.17 2.48
C LEU A 42 -4.71 4.98 3.45
N TYR A 43 -3.40 4.94 3.24
CA TYR A 43 -2.42 5.63 4.06
C TYR A 43 -1.49 6.48 3.20
N ASP A 44 -1.16 7.68 3.69
CA ASP A 44 -0.14 8.56 3.13
C ASP A 44 1.17 8.36 3.90
N LEU A 45 2.13 7.67 3.28
CA LEU A 45 3.41 7.34 3.90
C LEU A 45 4.36 8.54 4.06
N VAL A 46 4.08 9.69 3.42
CA VAL A 46 4.90 10.90 3.58
C VAL A 46 4.62 11.57 4.91
N HIS A 47 3.33 11.70 5.25
CA HIS A 47 2.90 12.36 6.48
C HIS A 47 2.61 11.38 7.62
N ASP A 48 2.36 10.12 7.29
CA ASP A 48 1.98 9.07 8.23
C ASP A 48 2.69 7.74 7.92
N ILE A 49 4.01 7.74 8.12
CA ILE A 49 4.85 6.54 7.97
C ILE A 49 4.46 5.40 8.94
N HIS A 50 3.74 5.71 10.02
CA HIS A 50 3.28 4.73 11.00
C HIS A 50 1.92 4.11 10.63
N GLU A 51 1.25 4.60 9.57
CA GLU A 51 -0.06 4.13 9.13
C GLU A 51 -1.13 4.24 10.22
N ASP A 52 -1.07 5.30 11.03
CA ASP A 52 -1.99 5.56 12.14
C ASP A 52 -3.32 6.19 11.69
N HIS A 53 -3.35 6.88 10.54
CA HIS A 53 -4.52 7.56 10.00
C HIS A 53 -4.98 6.92 8.70
N ASP A 54 -6.13 6.25 8.76
CA ASP A 54 -6.83 5.78 7.57
C ASP A 54 -7.61 6.94 6.93
N ILE A 55 -7.23 7.28 5.71
CA ILE A 55 -7.83 8.35 4.90
C ILE A 55 -8.63 7.78 3.71
N ALA A 56 -8.95 6.48 3.74
CA ALA A 56 -9.75 5.83 2.71
C ALA A 56 -11.13 6.48 2.51
N GLU A 57 -11.81 6.79 3.61
CA GLU A 57 -13.12 7.44 3.56
C GLU A 57 -13.05 8.89 3.08
N GLU A 58 -11.89 9.54 3.25
CA GLU A 58 -11.65 10.94 2.84
C GLU A 58 -11.25 11.05 1.35
N HIS A 59 -10.72 9.99 0.76
CA HIS A 59 -10.30 9.93 -0.64
C HIS A 59 -10.96 8.79 -1.45
N PRO A 60 -12.30 8.83 -1.63
CA PRO A 60 -13.00 7.81 -2.41
C PRO A 60 -12.55 7.77 -3.89
N GLU A 61 -12.02 8.87 -4.42
CA GLU A 61 -11.49 8.97 -5.79
C GLU A 61 -10.27 8.07 -6.06
N ILE A 62 -9.54 7.67 -5.01
CA ILE A 62 -8.39 6.77 -5.11
C ILE A 62 -8.82 5.30 -5.04
N ILE A 63 -10.01 5.04 -4.50
CA ILE A 63 -10.56 3.70 -4.25
C ILE A 63 -11.52 3.25 -5.37
N GLN A 64 -12.11 4.17 -6.13
CA GLN A 64 -13.09 3.89 -7.20
C GLN A 64 -12.51 3.48 -8.55
#